data_AF-A0A7S0P6B4-F1
#
_entry.id   AF-A0A7S0P6B4-F1
#
_cell.length_a   1.000
_cell.length_b   1.000
_cell.length_c   1.000
_cell.angle_alpha   90.00
_cell.angle_beta   90.00
_cell.angle_gamma   90.00
#
_symmetry.space_group_name_H-M   'P 1'
#
loop_
_entity.id
_entity.type
_entity.pdbx_description
1 polymer ?
#
loop_
_entity_poly.entity_id
_entity_poly.type
_entity_poly.pdbx_seq_one_letter_code
_entity_poly.pdbx_strand_id
1 'polypeptide(L)'
;MTEANGASGASANGSAGSSSPCPTATIELSAPLIPMPPEMSEQAGPSSERPDDVIMRLPRPSTSWTPCPAHAFNVRCGPSYATKGEKMPSLSALYQVVAVDGLQSEQKLMHIGRVLALPDAPGAGGLPAHLVVNFLIPNYPPTYGIIGSKRTNGPGFQLVILCRLSEEVRTSIAEGRQTAAVDLVRR
;
A
#
# COMPACT_ATOMS: atom_id res chain seq x y z
N MET A 1 7.09 40.11 -66.97
CA MET A 1 8.06 41.22 -66.92
C MET A 1 7.64 42.05 -65.72
N THR A 2 8.30 42.03 -64.55
CA THR A 2 9.74 41.98 -64.29
C THR A 2 9.95 41.46 -62.86
N GLU A 3 10.98 40.62 -62.66
CA GLU A 3 11.49 40.19 -61.36
C GLU A 3 12.28 41.33 -60.66
N ALA A 4 12.32 41.34 -59.33
CA ALA A 4 13.48 41.82 -58.58
C ALA A 4 13.46 41.29 -57.13
N ASN A 5 14.43 40.42 -56.84
CA ASN A 5 14.86 40.00 -55.52
C ASN A 5 15.55 41.14 -54.75
N GLY A 6 15.44 41.14 -53.42
CA GLY A 6 16.17 42.03 -52.53
C GLY A 6 16.26 41.46 -51.11
N ALA A 7 17.48 41.11 -50.70
CA ALA A 7 17.83 40.33 -49.53
C ALA A 7 17.97 41.13 -48.22
N SER A 8 17.99 40.35 -47.13
CA SER A 8 18.82 40.52 -45.92
C SER A 8 18.34 41.46 -44.81
N GLY A 9 18.28 40.90 -43.60
CA GLY A 9 17.99 41.61 -42.36
C GLY A 9 17.76 40.65 -41.20
N ALA A 10 18.74 39.79 -40.89
CA ALA A 10 18.73 39.00 -39.66
C ALA A 10 18.95 39.93 -38.46
N SER A 11 17.94 40.02 -37.58
CA SER A 11 18.08 40.64 -36.27
C SER A 11 17.77 39.60 -35.21
N ALA A 12 18.83 39.06 -34.61
CA ALA A 12 18.77 38.26 -33.41
C ALA A 12 18.35 39.15 -32.24
N ASN A 13 17.19 38.89 -31.65
CA ASN A 13 16.86 39.37 -30.31
C ASN A 13 16.68 38.15 -29.41
N GLY A 14 17.71 37.90 -28.59
CA GLY A 14 17.63 36.97 -27.49
C GLY A 14 16.74 37.52 -26.38
N SER A 15 15.67 36.80 -26.07
CA SER A 15 14.96 36.95 -24.80
C SER A 15 15.34 35.77 -23.91
N ALA A 16 16.19 36.04 -22.92
CA ALA A 16 16.48 35.13 -21.82
C ALA A 16 15.20 34.94 -20.98
N GLY A 17 14.48 33.85 -21.24
CA GLY A 17 13.40 33.37 -20.39
C GLY A 17 13.99 32.62 -19.19
N SER A 18 13.86 33.20 -18.01
CA SER A 18 14.29 32.64 -16.73
C SER A 18 13.54 31.32 -16.45
N SER A 19 14.20 30.19 -16.68
CA SER A 19 13.73 28.89 -16.24
C SER A 19 13.97 28.75 -14.73
N SER A 20 12.95 29.03 -13.93
CA SER A 20 12.95 28.70 -12.49
C SER A 20 13.06 27.19 -12.31
N PRO A 21 14.03 26.67 -11.53
CA PRO A 21 14.11 25.25 -11.25
C PRO A 21 12.98 24.80 -10.32
N CYS A 22 12.38 23.66 -10.65
CA CYS A 22 11.40 22.95 -9.84
C CYS A 22 12.05 22.56 -8.50
N PRO A 23 11.38 22.73 -7.33
CA PRO A 23 11.96 22.28 -6.06
C PRO A 23 12.03 20.75 -6.05
N THR A 24 13.26 20.23 -6.12
CA THR A 24 13.59 18.85 -5.80
C THR A 24 13.23 18.60 -4.34
N ALA A 25 12.14 17.89 -4.10
CA ALA A 25 11.84 17.36 -2.78
C ALA A 25 12.85 16.24 -2.47
N THR A 26 13.87 16.56 -1.71
CA THR A 26 14.76 15.57 -1.09
C THR A 26 13.95 14.81 -0.05
N ILE A 27 13.59 13.56 -0.34
CA ILE A 27 13.07 12.65 0.67
C ILE A 27 14.29 12.15 1.46
N GLU A 28 14.50 12.69 2.66
CA GLU A 28 15.45 12.10 3.61
C GLU A 28 14.86 10.78 4.11
N LEU A 29 15.43 9.67 3.61
CA LEU A 29 15.15 8.33 4.11
C LEU A 29 15.92 8.12 5.43
N SER A 30 15.45 8.77 6.50
CA SER A 30 16.02 8.64 7.84
C SER A 30 15.34 7.50 8.61
N ALA A 31 15.61 6.25 8.22
CA ALA A 31 15.48 5.11 9.13
C ALA A 31 16.43 3.98 8.69
N PRO A 32 17.25 3.42 9.59
CA PRO A 32 18.03 2.23 9.26
C PRO A 32 17.09 1.06 8.99
N LEU A 33 17.35 0.34 7.88
CA LEU A 33 16.75 -0.96 7.58
C LEU A 33 16.93 -1.87 8.80
N ILE A 34 15.83 -2.20 9.47
CA ILE A 34 15.84 -3.19 10.56
C ILE A 34 16.24 -4.53 9.92
N PRO A 35 17.30 -5.20 10.42
CA PRO A 35 17.65 -6.53 9.94
C PRO A 35 16.45 -7.46 10.13
N MET A 36 16.10 -8.22 9.08
CA MET A 36 15.08 -9.26 9.24
C MET A 36 15.50 -10.20 10.37
N PRO A 37 14.59 -10.55 11.29
CA PRO A 37 14.90 -11.56 12.29
C PRO A 37 15.26 -12.88 11.58
N PRO A 38 16.19 -13.66 12.14
CA PRO A 38 16.55 -14.96 11.59
C PRO A 38 15.30 -15.86 11.55
N GLU A 39 15.18 -16.61 10.47
CA GLU A 39 14.14 -17.61 10.23
C GLU A 39 14.06 -18.54 11.45
N MET A 40 13.02 -18.35 12.27
CA MET A 40 12.81 -19.13 13.48
C MET A 40 12.44 -20.56 13.10
N SER A 41 13.36 -21.49 13.34
CA SER A 41 13.06 -22.91 13.40
C SER A 41 11.90 -23.17 14.37
N GLU A 42 10.90 -23.92 13.91
CA GLU A 42 9.82 -24.43 14.75
C GLU A 42 10.38 -25.19 15.96
N GLN A 43 10.31 -24.59 17.14
CA GLN A 43 10.28 -25.34 18.40
C GLN A 43 8.92 -25.14 19.06
N ALA A 44 8.16 -26.23 19.07
CA ALA A 44 6.89 -26.36 19.78
C ALA A 44 7.11 -26.35 21.30
N GLY A 45 6.46 -25.40 21.98
CA GLY A 45 6.33 -25.31 23.44
C GLY A 45 5.28 -24.27 23.82
N PRO A 46 4.56 -24.40 24.96
CA PRO A 46 3.30 -23.69 25.18
C PRO A 46 3.56 -22.29 25.77
N SER A 47 3.70 -21.28 24.92
CA SER A 47 3.47 -19.89 25.33
C SER A 47 2.13 -19.43 24.77
N SER A 48 1.09 -19.46 25.60
CA SER A 48 -0.23 -18.87 25.31
C SER A 48 -0.19 -17.34 25.34
N GLU A 49 0.94 -16.74 24.98
CA GLU A 49 1.05 -15.30 24.99
C GLU A 49 0.23 -14.77 23.82
N ARG A 50 -0.77 -13.94 24.13
CA ARG A 50 -1.60 -13.38 23.07
C ARG A 50 -0.69 -12.51 22.22
N PRO A 51 -0.76 -12.58 20.89
CA PRO A 51 0.07 -11.76 20.01
C PRO A 51 0.04 -10.27 20.38
N ASP A 52 -1.10 -9.79 20.89
CA ASP A 52 -1.27 -8.43 21.42
C ASP A 52 -0.28 -8.10 22.55
N ASP A 53 -0.03 -9.02 23.48
CA ASP A 53 0.85 -8.81 24.64
C ASP A 53 2.31 -8.66 24.22
N VAL A 54 2.73 -9.42 23.20
CA VAL A 54 4.06 -9.32 22.59
C VAL A 54 4.22 -7.98 21.88
N ILE A 55 3.24 -7.60 21.06
CA ILE A 55 3.24 -6.36 20.27
C ILE A 55 3.25 -5.13 21.20
N MET A 56 2.54 -5.18 22.32
CA MET A 56 2.44 -4.06 23.26
C MET A 56 3.74 -3.79 24.04
N ARG A 57 4.63 -4.79 24.20
CA ARG A 57 5.86 -4.66 25.00
C ARG A 57 7.10 -4.24 24.23
N LEU A 58 7.09 -4.38 22.90
CA LEU A 58 8.21 -3.94 22.07
C LEU A 58 8.31 -2.40 22.09
N PRO A 59 9.51 -1.81 22.26
CA PRO A 59 9.71 -0.38 22.10
C PRO A 59 9.17 0.05 20.75
N ARG A 60 8.21 0.97 20.72
CA ARG A 60 7.67 1.48 19.47
C ARG A 60 8.50 2.68 19.02
N PRO A 61 9.19 2.62 17.87
CA PRO A 61 9.50 3.83 17.13
C PRO A 61 8.25 4.69 17.01
N SER A 62 8.39 6.02 16.99
CA SER A 62 7.26 6.96 16.89
C SER A 62 6.34 6.68 15.70
N THR A 63 6.84 6.00 14.66
CA THR A 63 6.07 5.48 13.52
C THR A 63 6.68 4.16 13.03
N SER A 64 6.19 3.02 13.50
CA SER A 64 6.57 1.71 12.96
C SER A 64 5.37 0.80 12.74
N TRP A 65 5.46 -0.03 11.72
CA TRP A 65 4.58 -1.18 11.54
C TRP A 65 5.39 -2.46 11.84
N THR A 66 4.68 -3.53 12.16
CA THR A 66 5.29 -4.86 12.33
C THR A 66 4.43 -5.90 11.61
N PRO A 67 5.04 -6.92 10.99
CA PRO A 67 4.28 -8.05 10.46
C PRO A 67 3.45 -8.71 11.56
N CYS A 68 2.20 -9.05 11.25
CA CYS A 68 1.33 -9.82 12.12
C CYS A 68 0.96 -11.13 11.41
N PRO A 69 1.27 -12.31 11.99
CA PRO A 69 0.91 -13.58 11.39
C PRO A 69 -0.61 -13.74 11.27
N ALA A 70 -1.10 -14.29 10.16
CA ALA A 70 -2.55 -14.46 9.94
C ALA A 70 -3.19 -15.33 11.03
N HIS A 71 -2.49 -16.37 11.50
CA HIS A 71 -2.96 -17.28 12.55
C HIS A 71 -3.18 -16.61 13.92
N ALA A 72 -2.72 -15.37 14.11
CA ALA A 72 -3.02 -14.58 15.30
C ALA A 72 -4.53 -14.28 15.45
N PHE A 73 -5.28 -14.32 14.34
CA PHE A 73 -6.71 -14.00 14.32
C PHE A 73 -7.57 -15.27 14.36
N ASN A 74 -8.45 -15.36 15.35
CA ASN A 74 -9.48 -16.40 15.42
C ASN A 74 -10.69 -16.03 14.55
N VAL A 75 -10.84 -16.71 13.41
CA VAL A 75 -11.90 -16.50 12.41
C VAL A 75 -13.03 -17.51 12.57
N ARG A 76 -14.21 -17.17 12.03
CA ARG A 76 -15.43 -18.01 12.12
C ARG A 76 -15.27 -19.30 11.33
N CYS A 77 -15.63 -20.43 11.92
CA CYS A 77 -15.49 -21.74 11.30
C CYS A 77 -16.73 -22.14 10.49
N GLY A 78 -16.60 -22.10 9.16
CA GLY A 78 -17.48 -22.82 8.22
C GLY A 78 -18.98 -22.49 8.31
N PRO A 79 -19.82 -23.24 7.59
CA PRO A 79 -21.25 -22.95 7.48
C PRO A 79 -22.01 -23.13 8.81
N SER A 80 -21.45 -23.89 9.77
CA SER A 80 -22.05 -24.14 11.08
C SER A 80 -21.76 -23.07 12.14
N TYR A 81 -21.07 -21.98 11.81
CA TYR A 81 -20.78 -20.93 12.79
C TYR A 81 -22.04 -20.39 13.49
N ALA A 82 -23.14 -20.26 12.74
CA ALA A 82 -24.39 -19.73 13.30
C ALA A 82 -24.98 -20.59 14.42
N THR A 83 -24.69 -21.90 14.43
CA THR A 83 -25.20 -22.84 15.44
C THR A 83 -24.17 -23.15 16.52
N LYS A 84 -22.90 -23.30 16.14
CA LYS A 84 -21.82 -23.72 17.06
C LYS A 84 -21.01 -22.57 17.67
N GLY A 85 -20.99 -21.40 17.02
CA GLY A 85 -20.21 -20.24 17.47
C GLY A 85 -18.69 -20.43 17.44
N GLU A 86 -18.19 -21.52 16.84
CA GLU A 86 -16.78 -21.91 16.86
C GLU A 86 -15.90 -20.93 16.08
N LYS A 87 -14.76 -20.58 16.68
CA LYS A 87 -13.70 -19.81 16.03
C LYS A 87 -12.39 -20.55 16.14
N MET A 88 -11.59 -20.53 15.09
CA MET A 88 -10.26 -21.14 15.03
C MET A 88 -9.27 -20.17 14.41
N PRO A 89 -7.96 -20.35 14.66
CA PRO A 89 -6.92 -19.56 14.01
C PRO A 89 -7.11 -19.50 12.49
N SER A 90 -6.86 -18.33 11.90
CA SER A 90 -6.89 -18.18 10.44
C SER A 90 -5.84 -19.06 9.77
N LEU A 91 -6.15 -19.49 8.56
CA LEU A 91 -5.15 -20.02 7.62
C LEU A 91 -4.20 -18.90 7.15
N SER A 92 -3.15 -19.30 6.43
CA SER A 92 -2.18 -18.40 5.79
C SER A 92 -2.86 -17.31 4.97
N ALA A 93 -2.31 -16.10 5.04
CA ALA A 93 -2.80 -14.97 4.25
C ALA A 93 -2.46 -15.13 2.76
N LEU A 94 -3.35 -14.63 1.90
CA LEU A 94 -3.09 -14.58 0.45
C LEU A 94 -1.95 -13.63 0.10
N TYR A 95 -1.90 -12.49 0.80
CA TYR A 95 -0.90 -11.46 0.60
C TYR A 95 -0.14 -11.21 1.89
N GLN A 96 1.12 -10.85 1.74
CA GLN A 96 2.03 -10.46 2.79
C GLN A 96 2.31 -8.96 2.67
N VAL A 97 2.24 -8.25 3.81
CA VAL A 97 2.54 -6.81 3.87
C VAL A 97 4.05 -6.63 3.70
N VAL A 98 4.46 -5.84 2.73
CA VAL A 98 5.88 -5.57 2.43
C VAL A 98 6.29 -4.14 2.80
N ALA A 99 5.35 -3.20 2.78
CA ALA A 99 5.59 -1.82 3.19
C ALA A 99 4.30 -1.17 3.70
N VAL A 100 4.47 -0.20 4.60
CA VAL A 100 3.40 0.66 5.12
C VAL A 100 3.91 2.09 5.13
N ASP A 101 3.28 2.96 4.36
CA ASP A 101 3.66 4.36 4.22
C ASP A 101 2.58 5.27 4.81
N GLY A 102 3.02 6.27 5.57
CA GLY A 102 2.18 7.38 6.05
C GLY A 102 2.46 8.63 5.23
N LEU A 103 1.43 9.20 4.60
CA LEU A 103 1.55 10.38 3.76
C LEU A 103 0.65 11.50 4.28
N GLN A 104 1.06 12.75 4.13
CA GLN A 104 0.21 13.92 4.29
C GLN A 104 0.11 14.63 2.94
N SER A 105 -1.08 15.08 2.59
CA SER A 105 -1.36 15.68 1.29
C SER A 105 -2.44 16.75 1.40
N GLU A 106 -2.31 17.84 0.63
CA GLU A 106 -3.33 18.90 0.53
C GLU A 106 -4.61 18.46 -0.18
N GLN A 107 -4.54 17.34 -0.92
CA GLN A 107 -5.65 16.73 -1.64
C GLN A 107 -5.54 15.21 -1.58
N LYS A 108 -6.67 14.51 -1.68
CA LYS A 108 -6.73 13.05 -1.66
C LYS A 108 -6.06 12.46 -2.91
N LEU A 109 -5.08 11.57 -2.72
CA LEU A 109 -4.47 10.81 -3.82
C LEU A 109 -5.26 9.52 -4.06
N MET A 110 -6.35 9.64 -4.83
CA MET A 110 -7.24 8.51 -5.11
C MET A 110 -6.54 7.36 -5.85
N HIS A 111 -5.62 7.69 -6.76
CA HIS A 111 -4.90 6.72 -7.61
C HIS A 111 -3.43 6.60 -7.19
N ILE A 112 -3.19 6.20 -5.94
CA ILE A 112 -1.85 6.13 -5.36
C ILE A 112 -0.89 5.23 -6.16
N GLY A 113 -1.41 4.20 -6.84
CA GLY A 113 -0.60 3.32 -7.70
C GLY A 113 0.14 4.04 -8.84
N ARG A 114 -0.23 5.27 -9.21
CA ARG A 114 0.48 6.07 -10.23
C ARG A 114 1.81 6.64 -9.73
N VAL A 115 1.99 6.73 -8.41
CA VAL A 115 3.18 7.32 -7.78
C VAL A 115 3.99 6.29 -6.99
N LEU A 116 3.45 5.09 -6.79
CA LEU A 116 4.18 3.99 -6.17
C LEU A 116 5.09 3.32 -7.20
N ALA A 117 6.37 3.20 -6.87
CA ALA A 117 7.29 2.33 -7.59
C ALA A 117 7.05 0.88 -7.14
N LEU A 118 6.12 0.20 -7.81
CA LEU A 118 5.85 -1.22 -7.54
C LEU A 118 6.93 -2.08 -8.20
N PRO A 119 7.58 -3.01 -7.46
CA PRO A 119 8.53 -3.92 -8.07
C PRO A 119 7.82 -4.84 -9.08
N ASP A 120 8.51 -5.31 -10.11
CA ASP A 120 7.94 -6.31 -11.00
C ASP A 120 7.76 -7.62 -10.25
N ALA A 121 6.54 -8.14 -10.22
CA ALA A 121 6.23 -9.45 -9.67
C ALA A 121 5.09 -10.12 -10.45
N PRO A 122 5.11 -11.44 -10.61
CA PRO A 122 4.05 -12.16 -11.30
C PRO A 122 2.85 -12.38 -10.37
N GLY A 123 1.65 -12.19 -10.92
CA GLY A 123 0.42 -12.70 -10.30
C GLY A 123 0.34 -14.22 -10.40
N ALA A 124 -0.68 -14.83 -9.78
CA ALA A 124 -0.94 -16.26 -9.92
C ALA A 124 -2.43 -16.55 -9.87
N GLY A 125 -2.90 -17.40 -10.80
CA GLY A 125 -4.29 -17.88 -10.79
C GLY A 125 -5.33 -16.76 -10.74
N GLY A 126 -5.16 -15.69 -11.53
CA GLY A 126 -6.06 -14.55 -11.56
C GLY A 126 -5.91 -13.55 -10.41
N LEU A 127 -5.05 -13.82 -9.42
CA LEU A 127 -4.72 -12.85 -8.36
C LEU A 127 -3.63 -11.88 -8.84
N PRO A 128 -3.79 -10.56 -8.61
CA PRO A 128 -2.74 -9.59 -8.91
C PRO A 128 -1.50 -9.82 -8.04
N ALA A 129 -0.33 -9.44 -8.55
CA ALA A 129 0.92 -9.58 -7.80
C ALA A 129 0.99 -8.66 -6.58
N HIS A 130 0.41 -7.46 -6.71
CA HIS A 130 0.37 -6.43 -5.68
C HIS A 130 -1.06 -6.09 -5.33
N LEU A 131 -1.31 -5.94 -4.03
CA LEU A 131 -2.54 -5.38 -3.49
C LEU A 131 -2.15 -4.11 -2.72
N VAL A 132 -2.68 -2.96 -3.15
CA VAL A 132 -2.45 -1.68 -2.49
C VAL A 132 -3.73 -1.27 -1.76
N VAL A 133 -3.65 -1.13 -0.44
CA VAL A 133 -4.76 -0.63 0.38
C VAL A 133 -4.44 0.81 0.76
N ASN A 134 -5.23 1.75 0.25
CA ASN A 134 -5.05 3.17 0.53
C ASN A 134 -6.17 3.69 1.44
N PHE A 135 -5.84 4.00 2.70
CA PHE A 135 -6.76 4.67 3.61
C PHE A 135 -6.62 6.17 3.46
N LEU A 136 -7.69 6.84 3.01
CA LEU A 136 -7.74 8.30 2.91
C LEU A 136 -8.41 8.87 4.15
N ILE A 137 -7.66 9.56 5.00
CA ILE A 137 -8.11 10.11 6.28
C ILE A 137 -8.23 11.63 6.13
N PRO A 138 -9.45 12.19 6.04
CA PRO A 138 -9.64 13.64 5.97
C PRO A 138 -9.06 14.35 7.20
N ASN A 139 -8.32 15.43 6.97
CA ASN A 139 -7.87 16.36 8.00
C ASN A 139 -8.62 17.70 7.86
N TYR A 140 -9.94 17.60 7.72
CA TYR A 140 -10.85 18.74 7.72
C TYR A 140 -12.19 18.33 8.32
N PRO A 141 -12.93 19.27 8.93
CA PRO A 141 -14.24 18.98 9.51
C PRO A 141 -15.19 18.42 8.45
N PRO A 142 -16.01 17.41 8.78
CA PRO A 142 -17.04 16.94 7.85
C PRO A 142 -18.01 18.08 7.52
N THR A 143 -18.46 18.14 6.28
CA THR A 143 -19.45 19.15 5.88
C THR A 143 -20.80 18.79 6.50
N TYR A 144 -21.27 19.61 7.44
CA TYR A 144 -22.61 19.47 8.02
C TYR A 144 -23.60 20.37 7.26
N GLY A 145 -24.62 19.78 6.62
CA GLY A 145 -25.81 20.50 6.12
C GLY A 145 -25.87 20.84 4.62
N ILE A 146 -27.02 21.38 4.22
CA ILE A 146 -27.45 21.72 2.83
C ILE A 146 -26.80 23.03 2.33
N ILE A 147 -26.15 23.80 3.21
CA ILE A 147 -25.73 25.20 2.96
C ILE A 147 -24.21 25.33 2.68
N GLY A 148 -23.45 24.22 2.73
CA GLY A 148 -22.03 24.20 2.41
C GLY A 148 -21.74 23.45 1.10
N SER A 149 -20.87 23.99 0.25
CA SER A 149 -20.30 23.22 -0.86
C SER A 149 -19.60 21.98 -0.29
N LYS A 150 -20.06 20.77 -0.68
CA LYS A 150 -19.48 19.50 -0.22
C LYS A 150 -17.97 19.50 -0.48
N ARG A 151 -17.16 19.57 0.58
CA ARG A 151 -15.70 19.45 0.45
C ARG A 151 -15.33 17.96 0.41
N THR A 152 -15.36 17.40 -0.79
CA THR A 152 -15.05 15.97 -1.01
C THR A 152 -13.56 15.70 -1.21
N ASN A 153 -12.80 16.72 -1.59
CA ASN A 153 -11.36 16.68 -1.78
C ASN A 153 -10.69 17.81 -0.97
N GLY A 154 -9.71 17.47 -0.14
CA GLY A 154 -9.02 18.42 0.73
C GLY A 154 -7.90 17.77 1.53
N PRO A 155 -7.27 18.53 2.44
CA PRO A 155 -6.12 18.09 3.19
C PRO A 155 -6.40 16.83 3.99
N GLY A 156 -5.43 15.94 4.08
CA GLY A 156 -5.61 14.68 4.75
C GLY A 156 -4.33 13.90 4.90
N PHE A 157 -4.45 12.85 5.69
CA PHE A 157 -3.44 11.82 5.82
C PHE A 157 -3.82 10.62 4.97
N GLN A 158 -2.82 9.85 4.57
CA GLN A 158 -3.01 8.59 3.89
C GLN A 158 -2.17 7.52 4.55
N LEU A 159 -2.76 6.35 4.76
CA LEU A 159 -2.02 5.15 5.15
C LEU A 159 -2.07 4.19 3.97
N VAL A 160 -0.91 3.94 3.37
CA VAL A 160 -0.78 3.08 2.20
C VAL A 160 -0.13 1.78 2.65
N ILE A 161 -0.87 0.68 2.54
CA ILE A 161 -0.35 -0.66 2.82
C ILE A 161 -0.09 -1.34 1.48
N LEU A 162 1.18 -1.62 1.21
CA LEU A 162 1.59 -2.39 0.05
C LEU A 162 1.71 -3.86 0.46
N CYS A 163 0.92 -4.70 -0.20
CA CYS A 163 0.96 -6.14 -0.02
C CYS A 163 1.42 -6.82 -1.31
N ARG A 164 2.20 -7.88 -1.18
CA ARG A 164 2.64 -8.76 -2.27
C ARG A 164 2.00 -10.14 -2.11
N LEU A 165 1.61 -10.76 -3.22
CA LEU A 165 1.09 -12.13 -3.22
C LEU A 165 2.11 -13.09 -2.58
N SER A 166 1.66 -13.95 -1.66
CA SER A 166 2.58 -14.85 -0.96
C SER A 166 3.13 -15.94 -1.87
N GLU A 167 4.40 -16.30 -1.66
CA GLU A 167 5.05 -17.35 -2.44
C GLU A 167 4.37 -18.72 -2.21
N GLU A 168 3.92 -18.99 -0.99
CA GLU A 168 3.14 -20.18 -0.65
C GLU A 168 1.88 -20.32 -1.52
N VAL A 169 1.15 -19.22 -1.71
CA VAL A 169 -0.06 -19.21 -2.53
C VAL A 169 0.27 -19.33 -4.01
N ARG A 170 1.33 -18.69 -4.49
CA ARG A 170 1.81 -18.87 -5.87
C ARG A 170 2.14 -20.33 -6.17
N THR A 171 2.87 -20.99 -5.27
CA THR A 171 3.23 -22.40 -5.39
C THR A 171 2.01 -23.30 -5.31
N SER A 172 1.12 -23.06 -4.34
CA SER A 172 -0.15 -23.80 -4.18
C SER A 172 -1.00 -23.75 -5.46
N ILE A 173 -1.14 -22.57 -6.05
CA ILE A 173 -1.86 -22.38 -7.32
C ILE A 173 -1.15 -23.09 -8.48
N ALA A 174 0.19 -23.02 -8.56
CA ALA A 174 0.96 -23.69 -9.61
C ALA A 174 0.83 -25.22 -9.54
N GLU A 175 0.69 -25.77 -8.34
CA GLU A 175 0.41 -27.20 -8.08
C GLU A 175 -1.06 -27.58 -8.30
N GLY A 176 -1.92 -26.64 -8.72
CA GLY A 176 -3.34 -26.87 -8.95
C GLY A 176 -4.19 -26.92 -7.68
N ARG A 177 -3.64 -26.57 -6.51
CA ARG A 177 -4.40 -26.46 -5.27
C ARG A 177 -5.19 -25.15 -5.28
N GLN A 178 -6.50 -25.24 -5.05
CA GLN A 178 -7.37 -24.09 -4.84
C GLN A 178 -7.79 -24.00 -3.38
N THR A 179 -7.86 -22.77 -2.86
CA THR A 179 -8.38 -22.50 -1.52
C THR A 179 -9.64 -21.67 -1.62
N ALA A 180 -10.53 -21.77 -0.63
CA ALA A 180 -11.75 -20.97 -0.58
C ALA A 180 -11.46 -19.45 -0.66
N ALA A 181 -10.30 -19.00 -0.18
CA ALA A 181 -9.86 -17.62 -0.28
C ALA A 181 -9.52 -17.21 -1.72
N VAL A 182 -8.86 -18.10 -2.49
CA VAL A 182 -8.57 -17.86 -3.92
C VAL A 182 -9.88 -17.80 -4.72
N ASP A 183 -10.84 -18.68 -4.43
CA ASP A 183 -12.14 -18.70 -5.11
C ASP A 183 -12.97 -17.45 -4.84
N LEU A 184 -12.87 -16.88 -3.63
CA LEU A 184 -13.60 -15.67 -3.26
C LEU A 184 -13.19 -14.47 -4.13
N VAL A 185 -11.90 -14.35 -4.45
CA VAL A 185 -11.37 -13.20 -5.21
C VAL A 185 -11.67 -13.32 -6.71
N ARG A 186 -12.01 -14.52 -7.19
CA ARG A 186 -12.32 -14.79 -8.61
C ARG A 186 -13.79 -14.61 -8.99
N ARG A 187 -14.68 -14.43 -8.02
CA ARG A 187 -16.13 -14.21 -8.25
C ARG A 187 -16.41 -12.76 -8.60
#